data_AF-A0A4S2MVZ3-F1
#
_entry.id   AF-A0A4S2MVZ3-F1
#
_cell.length_a   1.000
_cell.length_b   1.000
_cell.length_c   1.000
_cell.angle_alpha   90.00
_cell.angle_beta   90.00
_cell.angle_gamma   90.00
#
_symmetry.space_group_name_H-M   'P 1'
#
loop_
_entity.id
_entity.type
_entity.pdbx_description
1 polymer ?
#
loop_
_entity_poly.entity_id
_entity_poly.type
_entity_poly.pdbx_seq_one_letter_code
_entity_poly.pdbx_strand_id
1 'polypeptide(L)'
;LKELVNNAKLFALSNRWTIERFPLPAYCSALIFSPTQSIVRKHFSSSIPKFVETYPLVHNFWDPLLQSLEGHSDWVNTLAFSPDGKILASGSHDTTVRLWDTA
;
A
#
# COMPACT_ATOMS: atom_id res chain seq x y z
N LEU A 1 -16.90 -4.82 4.40
CA LEU A 1 -16.35 -5.56 3.23
C LEU A 1 -15.53 -4.66 2.28
N LYS A 2 -16.08 -3.53 1.79
CA LYS A 2 -15.34 -2.59 0.90
C LYS A 2 -14.02 -2.09 1.50
N GLU A 3 -14.04 -1.69 2.76
CA GLU A 3 -12.85 -1.22 3.47
C GLU A 3 -11.77 -2.31 3.61
N LEU A 4 -12.18 -3.56 3.85
CA LEU A 4 -11.27 -4.71 3.90
C LEU A 4 -10.58 -4.94 2.55
N VAL A 5 -11.34 -4.88 1.45
CA VAL A 5 -10.80 -5.04 0.09
C VAL A 5 -9.84 -3.91 -0.25
N ASN A 6 -10.15 -2.66 0.15
CA ASN A 6 -9.27 -1.52 -0.07
C ASN A 6 -7.95 -1.67 0.70
N ASN A 7 -8.02 -2.05 1.97
CA ASN A 7 -6.83 -2.28 2.80
C ASN A 7 -5.97 -3.44 2.28
N ALA A 8 -6.60 -4.51 1.76
CA ALA A 8 -5.89 -5.62 1.16
C ALA A 8 -5.16 -5.20 -0.15
N LYS A 9 -5.79 -4.34 -0.96
CA LYS A 9 -5.14 -3.76 -2.15
C LYS A 9 -3.93 -2.91 -1.76
N LEU A 10 -4.08 -1.99 -0.81
CA LEU A 10 -2.99 -1.15 -0.33
C LEU A 10 -1.81 -1.98 0.20
N PHE A 11 -2.10 -3.03 0.99
CA PHE A 11 -1.08 -3.96 1.46
C PHE A 11 -0.31 -4.60 0.29
N ALA A 12 -1.04 -5.14 -0.69
CA ALA A 12 -0.45 -5.85 -1.82
C ALA A 12 0.41 -4.94 -2.71
N LEU A 13 0.01 -3.68 -2.87
CA LEU A 13 0.75 -2.70 -3.66
C LEU A 13 2.02 -2.24 -2.97
N SER A 14 1.92 -1.85 -1.69
CA SER A 14 3.08 -1.41 -0.90
C SER A 14 4.16 -2.48 -0.78
N ASN A 15 3.79 -3.76 -0.90
CA ASN A 15 4.69 -4.90 -0.77
C ASN A 15 4.86 -5.70 -2.07
N ARG A 16 4.46 -5.15 -3.22
CA ARG A 16 4.40 -5.85 -4.51
C ARG A 16 5.70 -6.57 -4.86
N TRP A 17 6.82 -5.88 -4.72
CA TRP A 17 8.15 -6.42 -5.03
C TRP A 17 8.50 -7.67 -4.19
N THR A 18 8.12 -7.67 -2.92
CA THR A 18 8.33 -8.81 -2.01
C THR A 18 7.39 -9.97 -2.34
N ILE A 19 6.14 -9.68 -2.69
CA ILE A 19 5.13 -10.68 -3.05
C ILE A 19 5.50 -11.39 -4.36
N GLU A 20 5.93 -10.64 -5.38
CA GLU A 20 6.29 -11.18 -6.69
C GLU A 20 7.56 -12.06 -6.62
N ARG A 21 8.49 -11.73 -5.72
CA ARG A 21 9.80 -12.42 -5.62
C ARG A 21 9.84 -13.54 -4.59
N PHE A 22 9.04 -13.45 -3.52
CA PHE A 22 9.02 -14.39 -2.41
C PHE A 22 7.59 -14.60 -1.84
N PRO A 23 6.70 -15.29 -2.57
CA PRO A 23 5.26 -15.33 -2.25
C PRO A 23 4.94 -15.99 -0.89
N LEU A 24 5.60 -17.09 -0.53
CA LEU A 24 5.40 -17.78 0.76
C LEU A 24 5.86 -16.94 1.97
N PRO A 25 7.10 -16.39 1.97
CA PRO A 25 7.52 -15.43 2.99
C PRO A 25 6.66 -14.17 3.03
N ALA A 26 6.16 -13.71 1.89
CA ALA A 26 5.30 -12.54 1.80
C ALA A 26 4.00 -12.72 2.58
N TYR A 27 3.35 -13.90 2.54
CA TYR A 27 2.14 -14.17 3.34
C TYR A 27 2.37 -14.07 4.85
N CYS A 28 3.48 -14.64 5.35
CA CYS A 28 3.81 -14.54 6.79
C CYS A 28 4.15 -13.10 7.19
N SER A 29 4.87 -12.37 6.33
CA SER A 29 5.19 -10.96 6.57
C SER A 29 3.94 -10.07 6.51
N ALA A 30 2.97 -10.39 5.65
CA ALA A 30 1.76 -9.59 5.45
C ALA A 30 0.92 -9.46 6.71
N LEU A 31 0.81 -10.55 7.45
CA LEU A 31 0.12 -10.57 8.73
C LEU A 31 0.86 -9.73 9.79
N ILE A 32 2.19 -9.83 9.84
CA ILE A 32 3.03 -9.16 10.85
C ILE A 32 3.14 -7.64 10.60
N PHE A 33 3.24 -7.23 9.33
CA PHE A 33 3.37 -5.82 8.92
C PHE A 33 2.04 -5.13 8.64
N SER A 34 0.90 -5.84 8.73
CA SER A 34 -0.40 -5.18 8.71
C SER A 34 -0.59 -4.32 9.97
N PRO A 35 -1.17 -3.12 9.88
CA PRO A 35 -1.45 -2.24 11.01
C PRO A 35 -2.16 -2.96 12.14
N THR A 36 -1.77 -2.63 13.37
CA THR A 36 -2.22 -3.32 14.59
C THR A 36 -3.75 -3.33 14.74
N GLN A 37 -4.43 -2.28 14.26
CA GLN A 37 -5.89 -2.17 14.34
C GLN A 37 -6.62 -2.60 13.07
N SER A 38 -5.92 -3.04 12.01
CA SER A 38 -6.56 -3.47 10.76
C SER A 38 -7.44 -4.72 10.95
N ILE A 39 -8.47 -4.85 10.13
CA ILE A 39 -9.38 -6.01 10.16
C ILE A 39 -8.62 -7.32 9.94
N VAL A 40 -7.64 -7.32 9.03
CA VAL A 40 -6.78 -8.48 8.76
C VAL A 40 -6.00 -8.88 10.01
N ARG A 41 -5.36 -7.91 10.68
CA ARG A 41 -4.61 -8.14 11.91
C ARG A 41 -5.48 -8.66 13.05
N LYS A 42 -6.69 -8.12 13.22
CA LYS A 42 -7.66 -8.57 14.24
C LYS A 42 -8.15 -9.98 13.95
N HIS A 43 -8.54 -10.25 12.70
CA HIS A 43 -9.16 -11.51 12.28
C HIS A 43 -8.18 -12.69 12.29
N PHE A 44 -6.92 -12.46 11.89
CA PHE A 44 -5.90 -13.50 11.80
C PHE A 44 -4.87 -13.45 12.93
N SER A 45 -5.19 -12.79 14.04
CA SER A 45 -4.31 -12.67 15.22
C SER A 45 -3.85 -14.02 15.76
N SER A 46 -4.72 -15.04 15.72
CA SER A 46 -4.42 -16.42 16.15
C SER A 46 -3.49 -17.18 15.20
N SER A 47 -3.31 -16.70 13.97
CA SER A 47 -2.47 -17.33 12.93
C SER A 47 -1.05 -16.74 12.90
N ILE A 48 -0.76 -15.74 13.73
CA ILE A 48 0.58 -15.15 13.84
C ILE A 48 1.49 -16.14 14.58
N PRO A 49 2.65 -16.52 14.01
CA PRO A 49 3.55 -17.45 14.67
C PRO A 49 4.06 -16.92 16.01
N LYS A 50 4.04 -17.78 17.03
CA LYS A 50 4.46 -17.42 18.40
C LYS A 50 5.92 -16.99 18.53
N PHE A 51 6.78 -17.37 17.57
CA PHE A 51 8.19 -16.96 17.56
C PHE A 51 8.37 -15.47 17.24
N VAL A 52 7.32 -14.78 16.78
CA VAL A 52 7.31 -13.34 16.56
C VAL A 52 7.02 -12.65 17.89
N GLU A 53 8.05 -12.55 18.73
CA GLU A 53 7.96 -11.92 20.05
C GLU A 53 7.98 -10.38 19.97
N THR A 54 8.65 -9.85 18.93
CA THR A 54 8.76 -8.41 18.68
C THR A 54 8.00 -8.05 17.42
N TYR A 55 6.89 -7.33 17.59
CA TYR A 55 6.20 -6.74 16.47
C TYR A 55 6.99 -5.55 15.93
N PRO A 56 7.11 -5.40 14.60
CA PRO A 56 7.65 -4.18 14.04
C PRO A 56 6.83 -2.98 14.52
N LEU A 57 7.47 -1.82 14.64
CA LEU A 57 6.77 -0.56 14.86
C LEU A 57 5.97 -0.23 13.60
N VAL A 58 4.78 -0.81 13.49
CA VAL A 58 3.81 -0.53 12.42
C VAL A 58 2.83 0.52 12.93
N HIS A 59 2.47 1.48 12.09
CA HIS A 59 1.40 2.43 12.38
C HIS A 59 0.10 1.71 12.79
N ASN A 60 -0.70 2.35 13.65
CA ASN A 60 -1.93 1.74 14.19
C ASN A 60 -2.98 1.45 13.11
N PHE A 61 -2.98 2.23 12.04
CA PHE A 61 -3.84 2.10 10.88
C PHE A 61 -3.00 2.13 9.60
N TRP A 62 -3.58 1.70 8.49
CA TRP A 62 -3.04 2.07 7.18
C TRP A 62 -3.16 3.58 7.11
N ASP A 63 -2.07 4.30 6.87
CA ASP A 63 -2.14 5.75 6.81
C ASP A 63 -3.18 6.13 5.75
N PRO A 64 -4.31 6.75 6.14
CA PRO A 64 -5.34 7.15 5.20
C PRO A 64 -4.81 8.23 4.23
N LEU A 65 -3.63 8.79 4.52
CA LEU A 65 -2.90 9.76 3.72
C LEU A 65 -2.16 9.15 2.52
N LEU A 66 -2.01 7.82 2.44
CA LEU A 66 -1.41 7.17 1.28
C LEU A 66 -2.49 6.80 0.26
N GLN A 67 -2.95 7.81 -0.48
CA GLN A 67 -3.71 7.57 -1.70
C GLN A 67 -2.75 7.15 -2.81
N SER A 68 -2.87 5.89 -3.26
CA SER A 68 -2.09 5.39 -4.39
C SER A 68 -2.70 5.86 -5.70
N LEU A 69 -1.91 6.57 -6.51
CA LEU A 69 -2.30 7.06 -7.82
C LEU A 69 -1.95 6.02 -8.88
N GLU A 70 -2.85 5.06 -9.06
CA GLU A 70 -2.66 3.91 -9.93
C GLU A 70 -3.10 4.21 -11.37
N GLY A 71 -2.21 3.99 -12.33
CA GLY A 71 -2.57 4.07 -13.74
C GLY A 71 -1.41 4.03 -14.71
N HIS A 72 -0.22 4.44 -14.28
CA HIS A 72 0.97 4.30 -15.12
C HIS A 72 1.39 2.83 -15.23
N SER A 73 1.77 2.41 -16.43
CA SER A 73 2.22 1.03 -16.71
C SER A 73 3.74 0.87 -16.62
N ASP A 74 4.47 1.96 -16.41
CA ASP A 74 5.93 1.98 -16.26
C ASP A 74 6.33 3.01 -15.17
N TRP A 75 7.63 3.15 -14.91
CA TRP A 75 8.17 4.07 -13.92
C TRP A 75 7.67 5.50 -14.10
N VAL A 76 7.29 6.13 -13.00
CA VAL A 76 6.95 7.55 -12.94
C VAL A 76 8.23 8.31 -12.65
N ASN A 77 8.63 9.20 -13.56
CA ASN A 77 9.90 9.91 -13.48
C ASN A 77 9.73 11.36 -13.02
N THR A 78 8.53 11.91 -13.13
CA THR A 78 8.27 13.33 -12.83
C THR A 78 6.89 13.56 -12.24
N LEU A 79 6.80 14.57 -11.37
CA LEU A 79 5.58 15.00 -10.68
C LEU A 79 5.55 16.54 -10.66
N ALA A 80 4.37 17.12 -10.89
CA ALA A 80 4.14 18.57 -10.80
C ALA A 80 2.75 18.86 -10.24
N PHE A 81 2.66 19.73 -9.25
CA PHE A 81 1.38 20.21 -8.71
C PHE A 81 0.92 21.46 -9.47
N SER A 82 -0.39 21.60 -9.64
CA SER A 82 -0.99 22.88 -10.02
C SER A 82 -0.73 23.92 -8.92
N PRO A 83 -0.65 25.22 -9.26
CA PRO A 83 -0.41 26.27 -8.26
C PRO A 83 -1.45 26.32 -7.14
N ASP A 84 -2.69 25.88 -7.41
CA ASP A 84 -3.78 25.79 -6.43
C ASP A 84 -3.84 24.45 -5.68
N GLY A 85 -2.92 23.52 -5.99
CA GLY A 85 -2.78 22.22 -5.33
C GLY A 85 -3.86 21.19 -5.65
N LYS A 86 -4.84 21.51 -6.50
CA LYS A 86 -6.00 20.65 -6.81
C LYS A 86 -5.70 19.54 -7.79
N ILE A 87 -4.67 19.72 -8.62
CA ILE A 87 -4.30 18.77 -9.65
C ILE A 87 -2.84 18.40 -9.46
N LEU A 88 -2.58 17.09 -9.42
CA LEU A 88 -1.24 16.53 -9.55
C LEU A 88 -1.09 15.96 -10.96
N ALA A 89 -0.04 16.38 -11.67
CA ALA A 89 0.39 15.79 -12.93
C ALA A 89 1.54 14.80 -12.68
N SER A 90 1.45 13.61 -13.27
CA SER A 90 2.52 12.61 -13.28
C SER A 90 2.92 12.24 -14.70
N GLY A 91 4.23 12.14 -14.95
CA GLY A 91 4.80 11.69 -16.23
C GLY A 91 5.60 10.40 -16.05
N SER A 92 5.45 9.47 -17.00
CA SER A 92 6.00 8.13 -16.92
C SER A 92 6.73 7.69 -18.20
N HIS A 93 7.61 6.70 -18.06
CA HIS A 93 8.20 5.97 -19.20
C HIS A 93 7.17 5.25 -20.07
N ASP A 94 5.92 5.09 -19.62
CA ASP A 94 4.83 4.55 -20.43
C ASP A 94 4.35 5.47 -21.55
N THR A 95 5.06 6.58 -21.78
CA THR A 95 4.78 7.62 -22.78
C THR A 95 3.51 8.44 -22.53
N THR A 96 2.95 8.37 -21.32
CA THR A 96 1.75 9.11 -20.94
C THR A 96 1.99 10.12 -19.82
N VAL A 97 1.11 11.13 -19.77
CA VAL A 97 0.94 12.04 -18.65
C VAL A 97 -0.45 11.82 -18.08
N ARG A 98 -0.56 11.69 -16.75
CA ARG A 98 -1.84 11.54 -16.05
C ARG A 98 -2.07 12.71 -15.10
N LEU A 99 -3.33 13.11 -14.99
CA LEU A 99 -3.78 14.14 -14.06
C LEU A 99 -4.64 13.50 -12.98
N TRP A 100 -4.39 13.88 -11.73
CA TRP A 100 -5.06 13.37 -10.55
C TRP A 100 -5.69 14.52 -9.80
N ASP A 101 -6.97 14.38 -9.46
CA ASP A 101 -7.63 15.27 -8.51
C ASP A 101 -7.10 14.93 -7.10
N THR A 102 -6.68 15.96 -6.36
CA THR A 102 -6.15 15.82 -5.00
C THR A 102 -7.20 16.03 -3.91
N ALA A 103 -8.44 16.38 -4.28
CA ALA A 103 -9.54 16.69 -3.37
C ALA A 103 -10.35 15.46 -2.91
#